data_AF-A0A6P0YHS7-F1
#
_entry.id   AF-A0A6P0YHS7-F1
#
_cell.length_a   1.000
_cell.length_b   1.000
_cell.length_c   1.000
_cell.angle_alpha   90.00
_cell.angle_beta   90.00
_cell.angle_gamma   90.00
#
_symmetry.space_group_name_H-M   'P 1'
#
loop_
_entity.id
_entity.type
_entity.pdbx_description
1 polymer ?
#
loop_
_entity_poly.entity_id
_entity_poly.type
_entity_poly.pdbx_seq_one_letter_code
_entity_poly.pdbx_strand_id
1 'polypeptide(L)'
;MASIDGHKLYPKVEEDKEDIQDINYTKKFPHQKNKGGWKGLIPGIVIGVIASVVSMQLLSKPKQNTEANTTSTQTITGVVETNVSPSMSVKVAKVELATVERTLDATGSVVAFDLLPVLPQANGLQIQQVLVDEGEKVTQGQVMAILDDSVLKSQINQAKSQVASARSEVEQRRAAHSKTKVGVEQATAAWEQAIADRDGVKATIAQAKAGRDEAFAGLKQTKA
;
A
#
# COMPACT_ATOMS: atom_id res chain seq x y z
N MET A 1 -62.22 7.57 17.85
CA MET A 1 -61.23 7.09 16.87
C MET A 1 -59.87 7.45 17.42
N ALA A 2 -58.99 6.47 17.65
CA ALA A 2 -57.63 6.71 18.15
C ALA A 2 -56.65 6.25 17.07
N SER A 3 -55.98 7.20 16.42
CA SER A 3 -54.93 6.89 15.44
C SER A 3 -53.65 6.56 16.21
N ILE A 4 -53.26 5.29 16.22
CA ILE A 4 -51.95 4.86 16.69
C ILE A 4 -51.07 4.74 15.46
N ASP A 5 -50.54 5.89 15.02
CA ASP A 5 -49.61 5.96 13.90
C ASP A 5 -48.23 5.46 14.37
N GLY A 6 -48.01 4.17 14.12
CA GLY A 6 -46.85 3.41 14.59
C GLY A 6 -45.84 3.10 13.48
N HIS A 7 -45.61 4.02 12.53
CA HIS A 7 -44.61 3.85 11.47
C HIS A 7 -43.18 3.81 12.03
N LYS A 8 -42.77 2.66 12.54
CA LYS A 8 -41.39 2.38 12.93
C LYS A 8 -40.53 2.25 11.67
N LEU A 9 -39.71 3.27 11.45
CA LEU A 9 -38.70 3.28 10.40
C LEU A 9 -37.71 2.13 10.62
N TYR A 10 -37.77 1.11 9.77
CA TYR A 10 -36.71 0.11 9.67
C TYR A 10 -35.64 0.63 8.70
N PRO A 11 -34.36 0.72 9.10
CA PRO A 11 -33.30 1.06 8.16
C PRO A 11 -33.24 -0.03 7.10
N LYS A 12 -33.27 0.39 5.84
CA LYS A 12 -33.10 -0.48 4.69
C LYS A 12 -31.68 -1.05 4.75
N VAL A 13 -31.55 -2.35 4.98
CA VAL A 13 -30.26 -3.04 4.89
C VAL A 13 -29.97 -3.16 3.40
N GLU A 14 -29.14 -2.26 2.88
CA GLU A 14 -28.73 -2.28 1.48
C GLU A 14 -28.04 -3.62 1.20
N GLU A 15 -28.43 -4.26 0.10
CA GLU A 15 -28.07 -5.66 -0.16
C GLU A 15 -26.71 -5.73 -0.86
N ASP A 16 -25.64 -5.47 -0.09
CA ASP A 16 -24.26 -5.56 -0.58
C ASP A 16 -23.90 -7.01 -0.95
N LYS A 17 -24.16 -7.34 -2.22
CA LYS A 17 -23.72 -8.58 -2.88
C LYS A 17 -22.24 -8.49 -3.19
N GLU A 18 -21.44 -8.55 -2.13
CA GLU A 18 -20.01 -8.85 -2.19
C GLU A 18 -19.84 -10.30 -2.67
N ASP A 19 -19.85 -10.48 -4.00
CA ASP A 19 -19.49 -11.72 -4.69
C ASP A 19 -17.99 -11.97 -4.53
N ILE A 20 -17.58 -12.39 -3.32
CA ILE A 20 -16.22 -12.85 -3.03
C ILE A 20 -16.03 -14.26 -3.59
N GLN A 21 -15.98 -14.35 -4.92
CA GLN A 21 -15.29 -15.44 -5.61
C GLN A 21 -13.83 -15.03 -5.85
N ASP A 22 -12.95 -16.03 -5.89
CA ASP A 22 -11.55 -15.94 -6.29
C ASP A 22 -10.60 -15.09 -5.42
N ILE A 23 -10.23 -15.65 -4.26
CA ILE A 23 -9.00 -15.27 -3.53
C ILE A 23 -7.70 -15.76 -4.23
N ASN A 24 -7.55 -15.45 -5.53
CA ASN A 24 -6.30 -15.58 -6.29
C ASN A 24 -5.68 -14.19 -6.54
N TYR A 25 -5.44 -13.46 -5.47
CA TYR A 25 -4.86 -12.11 -5.49
C TYR A 25 -3.36 -12.10 -5.84
N THR A 26 -3.02 -12.34 -7.12
CA THR A 26 -1.70 -12.00 -7.66
C THR A 26 -1.65 -10.52 -8.05
N LYS A 27 -1.60 -9.64 -7.05
CA LYS A 27 -1.50 -8.18 -7.27
C LYS A 27 -0.13 -7.82 -7.86
N LYS A 28 -0.02 -7.81 -9.20
CA LYS A 28 1.16 -7.28 -9.91
C LYS A 28 1.33 -5.79 -9.58
N PHE A 29 2.42 -5.45 -8.92
CA PHE A 29 2.80 -4.05 -8.70
C PHE A 29 3.28 -3.42 -10.01
N PRO A 30 2.83 -2.20 -10.38
CA PRO A 30 3.35 -1.51 -11.54
C PRO A 30 4.78 -1.01 -11.26
N HIS A 31 5.74 -1.40 -12.11
CA HIS A 31 7.12 -0.96 -11.99
C HIS A 31 7.24 0.52 -12.40
N GLN A 32 7.46 1.42 -11.43
CA GLN A 32 7.69 2.83 -11.70
C GLN A 32 9.09 3.04 -12.29
N LYS A 33 9.16 3.08 -13.63
CA LYS A 33 10.38 3.29 -14.41
C LYS A 33 10.92 4.71 -14.20
N ASN A 34 11.78 4.88 -13.20
CA ASN A 34 12.39 6.16 -12.88
C ASN A 34 13.39 6.58 -13.98
N LYS A 35 13.03 7.58 -14.79
CA LYS A 35 13.95 8.27 -15.70
C LYS A 35 14.40 9.58 -15.05
N GLY A 36 15.70 9.71 -14.78
CA GLY A 36 16.28 10.87 -14.14
C GLY A 36 16.08 12.17 -14.94
N GLY A 37 15.94 13.29 -14.22
CA GLY A 37 15.67 14.60 -14.81
C GLY A 37 15.62 15.73 -13.77
N TRP A 38 16.61 15.80 -12.88
CA TRP A 38 16.67 16.87 -11.87
C TRP A 38 17.10 18.19 -12.53
N LYS A 39 16.18 19.13 -12.74
CA LYS A 39 16.46 20.51 -13.18
C LYS A 39 15.56 21.52 -12.48
N GLY A 40 16.17 22.38 -11.65
CA GLY A 40 15.52 23.49 -10.92
C GLY A 40 14.65 23.00 -9.76
N LEU A 41 14.70 23.55 -8.55
CA LEU A 41 14.87 24.95 -8.17
C LEU A 41 15.38 25.01 -6.71
N ILE A 42 16.28 25.94 -6.38
CA ILE A 42 16.50 26.38 -4.99
C ILE A 42 16.28 27.90 -4.96
N PRO A 43 15.33 28.35 -4.14
CA PRO A 43 15.56 29.49 -3.25
C PRO A 43 15.02 29.16 -1.85
N GLY A 44 15.75 29.34 -0.76
CA GLY A 44 17.12 29.81 -0.54
C GLY A 44 17.26 30.14 0.95
N ILE A 45 18.47 30.40 1.45
CA ILE A 45 18.72 31.24 2.64
C ILE A 45 20.19 31.65 2.57
N VAL A 46 20.39 32.95 2.35
CA VAL A 46 21.62 33.66 2.70
C VAL A 46 21.54 33.97 4.20
N ILE A 47 22.67 34.29 4.83
CA ILE A 47 22.86 34.65 6.25
C ILE A 47 23.12 33.42 7.14
N GLY A 48 24.41 33.13 7.35
CA GLY A 48 24.93 32.09 8.23
C GLY A 48 26.38 32.40 8.63
N VAL A 49 26.59 33.64 9.09
CA VAL A 49 27.84 34.32 9.48
C VAL A 49 29.09 33.44 9.60
N ILE A 50 30.09 33.80 8.80
CA ILE A 50 31.48 33.36 8.87
C ILE A 50 32.05 33.74 10.25
N ALA A 51 32.09 32.78 11.17
CA ALA A 51 32.68 32.98 12.49
C ALA A 51 34.21 32.75 12.45
N SER A 52 34.96 33.83 12.71
CA SER A 52 36.29 33.89 13.35
C SER A 52 37.23 32.67 13.23
N VAL A 53 38.36 32.69 12.50
CA VAL A 53 39.58 33.53 12.68
C VAL A 53 40.39 33.18 13.96
N VAL A 54 41.73 33.08 13.80
CA VAL A 54 42.80 32.73 14.79
C VAL A 54 42.90 31.22 15.13
N SER A 55 43.79 30.47 14.47
CA SER A 55 45.21 30.44 14.87
C SER A 55 46.10 30.09 13.67
N MET A 56 47.04 30.93 13.25
CA MET A 56 48.30 31.29 13.93
C MET A 56 49.44 30.31 13.58
N GLN A 57 50.16 30.67 12.51
CA GLN A 57 51.61 30.90 12.56
C GLN A 57 52.52 29.68 12.77
N LEU A 58 53.25 29.28 11.71
CA LEU A 58 54.70 29.03 11.81
C LEU A 58 55.41 29.19 10.45
N LEU A 59 56.23 30.24 10.38
CA LEU A 59 57.50 30.40 9.63
C LEU A 59 57.63 30.18 8.10
N SER A 60 58.18 31.24 7.47
CA SER A 60 59.29 31.24 6.49
C SER A 60 59.03 31.23 4.97
N LYS A 61 59.33 32.39 4.36
CA LYS A 61 60.07 32.54 3.09
C LYS A 61 61.58 32.74 3.46
N PRO A 62 62.61 32.67 2.57
CA PRO A 62 62.55 32.77 1.11
C PRO A 62 63.57 31.91 0.28
N LYS A 63 63.56 32.10 -1.05
CA LYS A 63 64.66 32.14 -2.04
C LYS A 63 65.87 31.16 -2.03
N GLN A 64 66.12 30.62 -3.23
CA GLN A 64 67.38 30.57 -4.01
C GLN A 64 68.71 30.24 -3.30
N ASN A 65 69.34 29.13 -3.73
CA ASN A 65 70.68 29.00 -4.38
C ASN A 65 70.98 27.49 -4.49
N THR A 66 71.25 26.93 -5.67
CA THR A 66 72.57 26.87 -6.34
C THR A 66 73.66 26.30 -5.45
N GLU A 67 74.03 25.03 -5.67
CA GLU A 67 75.42 24.53 -5.61
C GLU A 67 75.49 23.03 -6.00
N ALA A 68 76.32 22.70 -6.99
CA ALA A 68 76.84 21.36 -7.23
C ALA A 68 78.21 21.51 -7.90
N ASN A 69 79.26 21.06 -7.20
CA ASN A 69 80.64 21.49 -7.44
C ASN A 69 81.44 20.49 -8.30
N THR A 70 82.40 21.07 -9.02
CA THR A 70 83.50 20.57 -9.87
C THR A 70 84.18 19.23 -9.50
N THR A 71 84.87 18.60 -10.47
CA THR A 71 86.34 18.39 -10.43
C THR A 71 86.92 17.82 -11.74
N SER A 72 87.77 18.65 -12.39
CA SER A 72 89.05 18.40 -13.10
C SER A 72 89.39 17.11 -13.87
N THR A 73 89.94 17.29 -15.08
CA THR A 73 91.30 16.87 -15.58
C THR A 73 91.41 17.32 -17.06
N GLN A 74 92.15 18.39 -17.42
CA GLN A 74 93.55 18.40 -17.93
C GLN A 74 93.83 17.28 -18.97
N THR A 75 94.44 17.45 -20.15
CA THR A 75 95.12 18.55 -20.89
C THR A 75 95.02 18.20 -22.42
N ILE A 76 95.62 18.82 -23.44
CA ILE A 76 96.79 19.72 -23.58
C ILE A 76 96.65 20.66 -24.82
N THR A 77 97.67 21.51 -25.01
CA THR A 77 97.98 22.50 -26.07
C THR A 77 97.92 22.06 -27.54
N GLY A 78 97.44 22.96 -28.42
CA GLY A 78 97.68 22.95 -29.88
C GLY A 78 97.15 24.22 -30.56
N VAL A 79 98.02 25.19 -30.86
CA VAL A 79 97.66 26.51 -31.44
C VAL A 79 97.68 26.55 -32.97
N VAL A 80 96.60 27.06 -33.59
CA VAL A 80 96.63 27.91 -34.80
C VAL A 80 95.41 28.83 -34.78
N GLU A 81 95.58 30.14 -35.01
CA GLU A 81 94.49 31.11 -35.15
C GLU A 81 94.04 31.25 -36.61
N THR A 82 92.73 31.33 -36.87
CA THR A 82 92.18 32.21 -37.94
C THR A 82 90.77 32.70 -37.55
N ASN A 83 90.53 34.01 -37.72
CA ASN A 83 89.30 34.74 -37.36
C ASN A 83 88.01 34.23 -38.03
N VAL A 84 86.94 34.05 -37.24
CA VAL A 84 85.55 34.46 -37.57
C VAL A 84 84.74 34.73 -36.28
N SER A 85 83.89 35.78 -36.30
CA SER A 85 83.02 36.17 -35.18
C SER A 85 81.83 35.20 -34.97
N PRO A 86 81.17 35.20 -33.80
CA PRO A 86 80.69 33.96 -33.18
C PRO A 86 79.31 33.50 -33.65
N SER A 87 79.11 32.18 -33.68
CA SER A 87 77.79 31.58 -33.47
C SER A 87 77.89 30.24 -32.74
N MET A 88 77.33 30.17 -31.52
CA MET A 88 77.09 28.88 -30.87
C MET A 88 75.78 28.32 -31.43
N SER A 89 75.85 27.21 -32.17
CA SER A 89 74.66 26.57 -32.74
C SER A 89 73.84 25.90 -31.63
N VAL A 90 72.64 26.42 -31.39
CA VAL A 90 71.68 25.84 -30.43
C VAL A 90 70.65 24.97 -31.17
N LYS A 91 70.42 23.75 -30.67
CA LYS A 91 69.34 22.89 -31.14
C LYS A 91 68.01 23.42 -30.61
N VAL A 92 67.11 23.80 -31.51
CA VAL A 92 65.73 24.17 -31.18
C VAL A 92 64.77 23.10 -31.70
N ALA A 93 63.68 22.86 -30.96
CA ALA A 93 62.57 22.01 -31.37
C ALA A 93 61.27 22.82 -31.34
N LYS A 94 60.38 22.56 -32.29
CA LYS A 94 59.07 23.22 -32.36
C LYS A 94 58.15 22.59 -31.32
N VAL A 95 57.48 23.42 -30.52
CA VAL A 95 56.50 22.93 -29.52
C VAL A 95 55.20 22.57 -30.24
N GLU A 96 54.71 21.36 -29.98
CA GLU A 96 53.42 20.87 -30.48
C GLU A 96 52.56 20.44 -29.29
N LEU A 97 51.27 20.76 -29.34
CA LEU A 97 50.30 20.39 -28.30
C LEU A 97 49.76 18.99 -28.59
N ALA A 98 50.03 18.06 -27.68
CA ALA A 98 49.48 16.70 -27.71
C ALA A 98 48.70 16.43 -26.41
N THR A 99 47.57 15.73 -26.52
CA THR A 99 46.82 15.24 -25.36
C THR A 99 47.62 14.14 -24.67
N VAL A 100 47.91 14.33 -23.38
CA VAL A 100 48.55 13.32 -22.55
C VAL A 100 47.48 12.64 -21.70
N GLU A 101 47.07 11.45 -22.12
CA GLU A 101 46.24 10.57 -21.30
C GLU A 101 47.02 10.16 -20.06
N ARG A 102 46.49 10.50 -18.87
CA ARG A 102 47.13 10.23 -17.58
C ARG A 102 46.24 9.34 -16.73
N THR A 103 46.52 8.04 -16.74
CA THR A 103 45.90 7.09 -15.83
C THR A 103 46.43 7.27 -14.41
N LEU A 104 45.57 7.01 -13.43
CA LEU A 104 45.91 6.95 -12.01
C LEU A 104 45.41 5.60 -11.48
N ASP A 105 46.34 4.70 -11.18
CA ASP A 105 46.00 3.42 -10.57
C ASP A 105 45.70 3.64 -9.09
N ALA A 106 44.48 3.30 -8.67
CA ALA A 106 44.01 3.44 -7.30
C ALA A 106 43.34 2.14 -6.85
N THR A 107 43.64 1.71 -5.62
CA THR A 107 43.05 0.53 -5.00
C THR A 107 41.87 0.94 -4.11
N GLY A 108 40.81 0.13 -4.12
CA GLY A 108 39.62 0.32 -3.30
C GLY A 108 38.91 -1.01 -3.06
N SER A 109 37.99 -1.03 -2.10
CA SER A 109 37.13 -2.18 -1.83
C SER A 109 35.78 -2.02 -2.52
N VAL A 110 35.23 -3.12 -3.05
CA VAL A 110 33.88 -3.17 -3.61
C VAL A 110 32.97 -3.82 -2.57
N VAL A 111 31.84 -3.16 -2.29
CA VAL A 111 30.79 -3.66 -1.40
C VAL A 111 29.47 -3.72 -2.16
N ALA A 112 28.52 -4.52 -1.67
CA ALA A 112 27.15 -4.52 -2.20
C ALA A 112 26.52 -3.14 -2.02
N PHE A 113 25.74 -2.69 -3.02
CA PHE A 113 25.00 -1.43 -2.95
C PHE A 113 23.92 -1.47 -1.87
N ASP A 114 23.13 -2.55 -1.86
CA ASP A 114 22.17 -2.89 -0.80
C ASP A 114 22.47 -4.30 -0.29
N LEU A 115 22.44 -4.48 1.03
CA LEU A 115 22.57 -5.78 1.69
C LEU A 115 21.31 -6.03 2.53
N LEU A 116 20.41 -6.87 2.03
CA LEU A 116 19.12 -7.16 2.67
C LEU A 116 19.03 -8.65 3.03
N PRO A 117 18.87 -9.00 4.33
CA PRO A 117 18.63 -10.39 4.73
C PRO A 117 17.23 -10.82 4.31
N VAL A 118 17.11 -12.01 3.72
CA VAL A 118 15.82 -12.62 3.39
C VAL A 118 15.29 -13.36 4.62
N LEU A 119 14.08 -13.00 5.06
CA LEU A 119 13.41 -13.60 6.21
C LEU A 119 11.99 -14.05 5.83
N PRO A 120 11.47 -15.15 6.41
CA PRO A 120 10.07 -15.52 6.23
C PRO A 120 9.16 -14.49 6.92
N GLN A 121 8.03 -14.15 6.30
CA GLN A 121 7.04 -13.23 6.89
C GLN A 121 6.22 -13.90 8.02
N ALA A 122 6.08 -15.22 7.96
CA ALA A 122 5.41 -16.02 8.98
C ALA A 122 6.46 -16.80 9.79
N ASN A 123 6.52 -16.53 11.09
CA ASN A 123 7.43 -17.21 12.00
C ASN A 123 6.90 -18.61 12.37
N GLY A 124 7.82 -19.56 12.62
CA GLY A 124 7.49 -20.89 13.13
C GLY A 124 7.00 -21.91 12.08
N LEU A 125 6.91 -21.54 10.80
CA LEU A 125 6.68 -22.50 9.72
C LEU A 125 7.98 -23.23 9.36
N GLN A 126 7.90 -24.53 9.07
CA GLN A 126 9.05 -25.34 8.65
C GLN A 126 9.29 -25.17 7.15
N ILE A 127 10.55 -25.26 6.71
CA ILE A 127 10.88 -25.28 5.27
C ILE A 127 10.54 -26.66 4.71
N GLN A 128 9.62 -26.70 3.74
CA GLN A 128 9.25 -27.91 3.02
C GLN A 128 10.21 -28.17 1.83
N GLN A 129 10.61 -27.10 1.13
CA GLN A 129 11.52 -27.19 -0.02
C GLN A 129 12.26 -25.87 -0.22
N VAL A 130 13.52 -25.93 -0.67
CA VAL A 130 14.27 -24.78 -1.22
C VAL A 130 14.31 -24.92 -2.75
N LEU A 131 14.18 -23.81 -3.46
CA LEU A 131 14.00 -23.75 -4.93
C LEU A 131 15.14 -23.02 -5.66
N VAL A 132 16.18 -22.58 -4.95
CA VAL A 132 17.31 -21.81 -5.46
C VAL A 132 18.62 -22.32 -4.86
N ASP A 133 19.68 -22.27 -5.65
CA ASP A 133 21.02 -22.73 -5.23
C ASP A 133 21.89 -21.59 -4.67
N GLU A 134 22.94 -21.95 -3.94
CA GLU A 134 23.88 -20.98 -3.38
C GLU A 134 24.63 -20.19 -4.48
N GLY A 135 24.57 -18.86 -4.41
CA GLY A 135 25.17 -17.97 -5.41
C GLY A 135 24.29 -17.72 -6.65
N GLU A 136 23.09 -18.29 -6.72
CA GLU A 136 22.14 -18.03 -7.81
C GLU A 136 21.62 -16.58 -7.79
N LYS A 137 21.41 -15.99 -8.97
CA LYS A 137 20.86 -14.63 -9.11
C LYS A 137 19.33 -14.68 -9.11
N VAL A 138 18.73 -14.33 -7.97
CA VAL A 138 17.28 -14.24 -7.82
C VAL A 138 16.71 -12.88 -8.25
N THR A 139 15.42 -12.87 -8.63
CA THR A 139 14.67 -11.66 -8.99
C THR A 139 13.59 -11.33 -7.95
N GLN A 140 13.14 -10.07 -7.91
CA GLN A 140 12.11 -9.63 -6.95
C GLN A 140 10.80 -10.41 -7.16
N GLY A 141 10.33 -11.08 -6.12
CA GLY A 141 9.10 -11.89 -6.15
C GLY A 141 9.28 -13.34 -6.62
N GLN A 142 10.52 -13.77 -6.91
CA GLN A 142 10.85 -15.17 -7.13
C GLN A 142 10.67 -15.98 -5.83
N VAL A 143 10.05 -17.16 -5.93
CA VAL A 143 9.89 -18.05 -4.79
C VAL A 143 11.21 -18.78 -4.53
N MET A 144 11.84 -18.50 -3.40
CA MET A 144 13.12 -19.12 -3.00
C MET A 144 12.95 -20.38 -2.16
N ALA A 145 11.86 -20.47 -1.39
CA ALA A 145 11.54 -21.62 -0.55
C ALA A 145 10.02 -21.76 -0.37
N ILE A 146 9.56 -22.99 -0.20
CA ILE A 146 8.20 -23.36 0.17
C ILE A 146 8.20 -23.71 1.66
N LEU A 147 7.25 -23.13 2.39
CA LEU A 147 7.04 -23.35 3.83
C LEU A 147 5.82 -24.26 4.03
N ASP A 148 5.82 -25.09 5.07
CA ASP A 148 4.63 -25.88 5.45
C ASP A 148 3.54 -24.94 5.97
N ASP A 149 2.47 -24.81 5.19
CA ASP A 149 1.30 -23.98 5.45
C ASP A 149 0.04 -24.80 5.78
N SER A 150 0.18 -26.11 6.05
CA SER A 150 -0.93 -27.05 6.31
C SER A 150 -1.86 -26.59 7.44
N VAL A 151 -1.29 -26.05 8.52
CA VAL A 151 -2.04 -25.48 9.66
C VAL A 151 -2.81 -24.23 9.23
N LEU A 152 -2.19 -23.32 8.47
CA LEU A 152 -2.83 -22.10 7.97
C LEU A 152 -3.96 -22.42 6.98
N LYS A 153 -3.75 -23.37 6.06
CA LYS A 153 -4.78 -23.89 5.15
C LYS A 153 -5.96 -24.47 5.94
N SER A 154 -5.70 -25.23 7.00
CA SER A 154 -6.72 -25.80 7.87
C SER A 154 -7.53 -24.71 8.60
N GLN A 155 -6.87 -23.68 9.13
CA GLN A 155 -7.51 -22.51 9.74
C GLN A 155 -8.38 -21.73 8.74
N ILE A 156 -7.88 -21.49 7.52
CA ILE A 156 -8.62 -20.84 6.44
C ILE A 156 -9.86 -21.65 6.05
N ASN A 157 -9.75 -22.97 5.94
CA ASN A 157 -10.89 -23.83 5.63
C ASN A 157 -11.92 -23.83 6.78
N GLN A 158 -11.47 -23.86 8.02
CA GLN A 158 -12.34 -23.75 9.20
C GLN A 158 -13.07 -22.39 9.27
N ALA A 159 -12.40 -21.29 8.89
CA ALA A 159 -13.02 -19.98 8.79
C ALA A 159 -14.04 -19.90 7.63
N LYS A 160 -13.72 -20.47 6.45
CA LYS A 160 -14.67 -20.57 5.32
C LYS A 160 -15.94 -21.34 5.71
N SER A 161 -15.80 -22.46 6.43
CA SER A 161 -16.94 -23.23 6.94
C SER A 161 -17.79 -22.43 7.92
N GLN A 162 -17.19 -21.65 8.82
CA GLN A 162 -17.93 -20.75 9.71
C GLN A 162 -18.72 -19.69 8.94
N VAL A 163 -18.12 -19.07 7.91
CA VAL A 163 -18.81 -18.11 7.03
C VAL A 163 -19.97 -18.76 6.27
N ALA A 164 -19.79 -19.99 5.77
CA ALA A 164 -20.85 -20.74 5.08
C ALA A 164 -22.03 -21.09 6.01
N SER A 165 -21.74 -21.51 7.24
CA SER A 165 -22.75 -21.76 8.28
C SER A 165 -23.49 -20.47 8.67
N ALA A 166 -22.78 -19.37 8.89
CA ALA A 166 -23.39 -18.08 9.23
C ALA A 166 -24.28 -17.54 8.11
N ARG A 167 -23.86 -17.67 6.84
CA ARG A 167 -24.69 -17.34 5.67
C ARG A 167 -25.97 -18.19 5.63
N SER A 168 -25.84 -19.49 5.90
CA SER A 168 -26.97 -20.43 5.94
C SER A 168 -27.94 -20.09 7.08
N GLU A 169 -27.44 -19.68 8.25
CA GLU A 169 -28.29 -19.17 9.33
C GLU A 169 -29.01 -17.88 8.92
N VAL A 170 -28.33 -16.91 8.30
CA VAL A 170 -28.97 -15.67 7.81
C VAL A 170 -30.14 -15.99 6.87
N GLU A 171 -30.00 -16.92 5.94
CA GLU A 171 -31.08 -17.34 5.06
C GLU A 171 -32.23 -18.05 5.79
N GLN A 172 -31.92 -18.92 6.77
CA GLN A 172 -32.95 -19.52 7.64
C GLN A 172 -33.71 -18.46 8.45
N ARG A 173 -33.03 -17.45 9.00
CA ARG A 173 -33.66 -16.33 9.73
C ARG A 173 -34.51 -15.46 8.80
N ARG A 174 -34.05 -15.19 7.57
CA ARG A 174 -34.81 -14.47 6.53
C ARG A 174 -36.09 -15.22 6.15
N ALA A 175 -36.00 -16.53 5.92
CA ALA A 175 -37.17 -17.37 5.62
C ALA A 175 -38.17 -17.41 6.79
N ALA A 176 -37.67 -17.56 8.03
CA ALA A 176 -38.51 -17.51 9.23
C ALA A 176 -39.20 -16.15 9.40
N HIS A 177 -38.49 -15.04 9.18
CA HIS A 177 -39.05 -13.69 9.21
C HIS A 177 -40.14 -13.48 8.16
N SER A 178 -39.90 -13.93 6.91
CA SER A 178 -40.90 -13.90 5.84
C SER A 178 -42.18 -14.67 6.21
N LYS A 179 -42.03 -15.89 6.75
CA LYS A 179 -43.16 -16.70 7.25
C LYS A 179 -43.93 -16.00 8.36
N THR A 180 -43.25 -15.37 9.32
CA THR A 180 -43.88 -14.60 10.39
C THR A 180 -44.65 -13.39 9.84
N LYS A 181 -44.10 -12.68 8.84
CA LYS A 181 -44.78 -11.55 8.18
C LYS A 181 -46.11 -11.98 7.55
N VAL A 182 -46.11 -13.08 6.79
CA VAL A 182 -47.33 -13.66 6.20
C VAL A 182 -48.33 -14.08 7.28
N GLY A 183 -47.86 -14.65 8.39
CA GLY A 183 -48.70 -15.00 9.54
C GLY A 183 -49.37 -13.78 10.20
N VAL A 184 -48.67 -12.65 10.28
CA VAL A 184 -49.25 -11.39 10.77
C VAL A 184 -50.32 -10.87 9.79
N GLU A 185 -50.03 -10.85 8.49
CA GLU A 185 -50.99 -10.43 7.46
C GLU A 185 -52.28 -11.28 7.48
N GLN A 186 -52.14 -12.60 7.65
CA GLN A 186 -53.28 -13.52 7.83
C GLN A 186 -54.05 -13.25 9.13
N ALA A 187 -53.35 -12.99 10.24
CA ALA A 187 -53.99 -12.67 11.51
C ALA A 187 -54.75 -11.33 11.46
N THR A 188 -54.24 -10.33 10.74
CA THR A 188 -54.94 -9.05 10.51
C THR A 188 -56.22 -9.27 9.68
N ALA A 189 -56.16 -10.06 8.60
CA ALA A 189 -57.34 -10.38 7.80
C ALA A 189 -58.40 -11.16 8.60
N ALA A 190 -57.98 -12.15 9.41
CA ALA A 190 -58.88 -12.91 10.28
C ALA A 190 -59.51 -12.02 11.38
N TRP A 191 -58.75 -11.06 11.91
CA TRP A 191 -59.27 -10.07 12.86
C TRP A 191 -60.33 -9.17 12.21
N GLU A 192 -60.09 -8.68 11.00
CA GLU A 192 -61.07 -7.86 10.26
C GLU A 192 -62.36 -8.64 9.96
N GLN A 193 -62.26 -9.90 9.55
CA GLN A 193 -63.43 -10.79 9.40
C GLN A 193 -64.21 -10.95 10.71
N ALA A 194 -63.54 -11.20 11.83
CA ALA A 194 -64.19 -11.35 13.13
C ALA A 194 -64.90 -10.06 13.60
N ILE A 195 -64.40 -8.89 13.21
CA ILE A 195 -65.07 -7.59 13.43
C ILE A 195 -66.36 -7.49 12.59
N ALA A 196 -66.31 -7.88 11.31
CA ALA A 196 -67.47 -7.90 10.44
C ALA A 196 -68.55 -8.89 10.93
N ASP A 197 -68.15 -10.11 11.30
CA ASP A 197 -69.05 -11.14 11.83
C ASP A 197 -69.75 -10.68 13.12
N ARG A 198 -69.00 -10.07 14.05
CA ARG A 198 -69.54 -9.46 15.27
C ARG A 198 -70.61 -8.42 14.95
N ASP A 199 -70.36 -7.55 13.97
CA ASP A 199 -71.29 -6.47 13.62
C ASP A 199 -72.52 -6.99 12.86
N GLY A 200 -72.37 -8.04 12.06
CA GLY A 200 -73.49 -8.81 11.49
C GLY A 200 -74.40 -9.42 12.58
N VAL A 201 -73.81 -10.14 13.55
CA VAL A 201 -74.56 -10.69 14.70
C VAL A 201 -75.24 -9.58 15.52
N LYS A 202 -74.57 -8.44 15.72
CA LYS A 202 -75.14 -7.29 16.41
C LYS A 202 -76.35 -6.71 15.67
N ALA A 203 -76.31 -6.64 14.34
CA ALA A 203 -77.46 -6.23 13.52
C ALA A 203 -78.61 -7.23 13.62
N THR A 204 -78.33 -8.55 13.58
CA THR A 204 -79.34 -9.61 13.80
C THR A 204 -80.01 -9.49 15.17
N ILE A 205 -79.24 -9.20 16.23
CA ILE A 205 -79.78 -8.97 17.58
C ILE A 205 -80.69 -7.72 17.61
N ALA A 206 -80.34 -6.66 16.88
CA ALA A 206 -81.19 -5.47 16.79
C ALA A 206 -82.52 -5.76 16.07
N GLN A 207 -82.48 -6.49 14.96
CA GLN A 207 -83.68 -6.92 14.22
C GLN A 207 -84.58 -7.84 15.07
N ALA A 208 -83.99 -8.82 15.78
CA ALA A 208 -84.73 -9.71 16.66
C ALA A 208 -85.40 -8.97 17.84
N LYS A 209 -84.75 -7.93 18.38
CA LYS A 209 -85.35 -7.04 19.40
C LYS A 209 -86.52 -6.24 18.84
N ALA A 210 -86.39 -5.66 17.65
CA ALA A 210 -87.48 -4.93 17.00
C ALA A 210 -88.72 -5.81 16.78
N GLY A 211 -88.56 -6.99 16.18
CA GLY A 211 -89.67 -7.92 15.95
C GLY A 211 -90.33 -8.44 17.24
N ARG A 212 -89.55 -8.61 18.33
CA ARG A 212 -90.08 -8.91 19.67
C ARG A 212 -90.96 -7.76 20.18
N ASP A 213 -90.51 -6.52 20.02
CA ASP A 213 -91.20 -5.34 20.55
C ASP A 213 -92.48 -5.04 19.75
N GLU A 214 -92.47 -5.28 18.44
CA GLU A 214 -93.66 -5.27 17.57
C GLU A 214 -94.68 -6.34 18.00
N ALA A 215 -94.24 -7.60 18.19
CA ALA A 215 -95.12 -8.68 18.66
C ALA A 215 -95.75 -8.37 20.04
N PHE A 216 -94.98 -7.74 20.94
CA PHE A 216 -95.46 -7.31 22.25
C PHE A 216 -96.47 -6.15 22.16
N ALA A 217 -96.30 -5.23 21.21
CA ALA A 217 -97.28 -4.18 20.93
C ALA A 217 -98.61 -4.77 20.41
N GLY A 218 -98.56 -5.75 19.50
CA GLY A 218 -99.73 -6.48 19.03
C GLY A 218 -100.50 -7.17 20.16
N LEU A 219 -99.80 -7.86 21.07
CA LEU A 219 -100.42 -8.51 22.23
C LEU A 219 -101.15 -7.51 23.16
N LYS A 220 -100.65 -6.28 23.32
CA LYS A 220 -101.35 -5.24 24.09
C LYS A 220 -102.68 -4.84 23.45
N GLN A 221 -102.72 -4.71 22.12
CA GLN A 221 -103.93 -4.35 21.40
C GLN A 221 -105.03 -5.43 21.50
N THR A 222 -104.67 -6.70 21.69
CA THR A 222 -105.63 -7.81 21.86
C THR A 222 -106.25 -7.91 23.27
N LYS A 223 -105.85 -7.06 24.22
CA LYS A 223 -106.29 -7.10 25.64
C LYS A 223 -107.03 -5.84 26.10
N ALA A 224 -107.48 -5.01 25.15
CA ALA A 224 -108.30 -3.81 25.37
C ALA A 224 -109.71 -4.01 24.78
#